data_AF-A0A845QJF5-F1
#
_entry.id   AF-A0A845QJF5-F1
#
_cell.length_a   1.000
_cell.length_b   1.000
_cell.length_c   1.000
_cell.angle_alpha   90.00
_cell.angle_beta   90.00
_cell.angle_gamma   90.00
#
_symmetry.space_group_name_H-M   'P 1'
#
loop_
_entity.id
_entity.type
_entity.pdbx_description
1 polymer ?
#
loop_
_entity_poly.entity_id
_entity_poly.type
_entity_poly.pdbx_seq_one_letter_code
_entity_poly.pdbx_strand_id
1 'polypeptide(L)'
;MEKLLLLKESKLLVLMLVLSMILFASCGENADEKNKANEENYKWDVTRLDMQNEEPSNEEQARRMKVFGQMFRSIFFDDSKEAERVIGTIDGKDITARDFELRALKIREGGAEYPYKTAWETMKQEAAELQYIKKQNCYDDFLDLANQVFRETRTAYSEDKQFREYCDEQKKLLGLTDEKYWAFMEEANQRIQFHLLVQDYIKQNDYPAIDVKTIEDSLQDEEYKDKVFNKK
;
A
#
# COMPACT_ATOMS: atom_id res chain seq x y z
N MET A 1 -20.00 -21.52 27.92
CA MET A 1 -18.70 -22.03 27.44
C MET A 1 -18.88 -22.52 26.00
N GLU A 2 -19.35 -21.62 25.12
CA GLU A 2 -19.88 -22.01 23.80
C GLU A 2 -19.93 -20.82 22.81
N LYS A 3 -18.98 -19.88 22.95
CA LYS A 3 -18.75 -18.79 21.98
C LYS A 3 -17.34 -18.83 21.36
N LEU A 4 -16.64 -19.94 21.58
CA LEU A 4 -15.23 -20.16 21.22
C LEU A 4 -15.03 -21.06 19.98
N LEU A 5 -16.12 -21.38 19.26
CA LEU A 5 -16.10 -22.41 18.20
C LEU A 5 -16.50 -21.92 16.80
N LEU A 6 -16.89 -20.65 16.64
CA LEU A 6 -17.27 -20.09 15.33
C LEU A 6 -16.21 -19.18 14.68
N LEU A 7 -15.02 -19.06 15.28
CA LEU A 7 -13.88 -18.33 14.72
C LEU A 7 -12.87 -19.27 14.01
N LYS A 8 -13.32 -20.46 13.59
CA LYS A 8 -12.46 -21.49 12.99
C LYS A 8 -12.37 -21.46 11.46
N GLU A 9 -13.06 -20.54 10.78
CA GLU A 9 -13.08 -20.50 9.30
C GLU A 9 -12.33 -19.31 8.67
N SER A 10 -11.75 -18.39 9.44
CA SER A 10 -11.12 -17.18 8.89
C SER A 10 -9.64 -17.35 8.46
N LYS A 11 -9.21 -18.58 8.15
CA LYS A 11 -7.79 -18.91 7.87
C LYS A 11 -7.31 -18.54 6.45
N LEU A 12 -8.15 -17.89 5.66
CA LEU A 12 -7.83 -17.35 4.33
C LEU A 12 -7.76 -15.81 4.30
N LEU A 13 -8.30 -15.14 5.33
CA LEU A 13 -8.55 -13.68 5.34
C LEU A 13 -7.32 -12.82 5.68
N VAL A 14 -6.33 -13.40 6.34
CA VAL A 14 -5.16 -12.69 6.88
C VAL A 14 -4.06 -12.47 5.84
N LEU A 15 -3.90 -13.38 4.88
CA LEU A 15 -3.11 -13.12 3.66
C LEU A 15 -3.85 -12.13 2.73
N MET A 16 -5.19 -12.14 2.79
CA MET A 16 -6.06 -11.34 1.94
C MET A 16 -6.09 -9.85 2.28
N LEU A 17 -5.51 -9.33 3.37
CA LEU A 17 -5.67 -7.90 3.74
C LEU A 17 -4.54 -6.96 3.29
N VAL A 18 -3.31 -7.48 3.17
CA VAL A 18 -2.25 -6.83 2.36
C VAL A 18 -2.54 -7.01 0.85
N LEU A 19 -3.34 -8.03 0.51
CA LEU A 19 -3.90 -8.29 -0.81
C LEU A 19 -5.18 -7.47 -1.11
N SER A 20 -6.02 -7.13 -0.14
CA SER A 20 -7.36 -6.55 -0.36
C SER A 20 -7.33 -5.08 -0.69
N MET A 21 -6.28 -4.36 -0.27
CA MET A 21 -6.05 -2.99 -0.72
C MET A 21 -5.53 -2.93 -2.18
N ILE A 22 -5.16 -4.07 -2.76
CA ILE A 22 -4.80 -4.21 -4.19
C ILE A 22 -5.92 -4.93 -4.99
N LEU A 23 -6.92 -5.55 -4.32
CA LEU A 23 -7.93 -6.42 -4.98
C LEU A 23 -9.40 -5.98 -4.94
N PHE A 24 -9.81 -4.91 -4.24
CA PHE A 24 -11.20 -4.44 -4.32
C PHE A 24 -11.42 -3.34 -5.36
N ALA A 25 -11.10 -3.66 -6.62
CA ALA A 25 -11.92 -3.23 -7.73
C ALA A 25 -13.02 -4.29 -7.92
N SER A 26 -14.28 -3.90 -7.71
CA SER A 26 -15.52 -4.70 -7.74
C SER A 26 -15.95 -5.34 -6.40
N CYS A 27 -16.91 -4.68 -5.74
CA CYS A 27 -18.24 -5.21 -5.46
C CYS A 27 -19.00 -4.14 -4.65
N GLY A 28 -20.07 -3.59 -5.23
CA GLY A 28 -21.01 -2.70 -4.55
C GLY A 28 -21.97 -3.48 -3.65
N GLU A 29 -22.49 -2.81 -2.61
CA GLU A 29 -23.90 -2.41 -2.48
C GLU A 29 -24.18 -1.87 -1.04
N ASN A 30 -24.80 -0.68 -1.02
CA ASN A 30 -25.80 -0.12 -0.09
C ASN A 30 -25.48 0.01 1.43
N ALA A 31 -25.36 1.24 1.97
CA ALA A 31 -26.41 2.20 2.38
C ALA A 31 -26.81 1.94 3.86
N ASP A 32 -27.01 2.86 4.80
CA ASP A 32 -27.03 4.33 4.98
C ASP A 32 -26.55 4.54 6.45
N GLU A 33 -26.23 5.70 7.04
CA GLU A 33 -27.03 6.91 7.22
C GLU A 33 -26.16 7.99 7.91
N LYS A 34 -26.38 9.26 7.53
CA LYS A 34 -26.20 10.49 8.32
C LYS A 34 -24.78 11.04 8.56
N ASN A 35 -24.39 11.90 7.63
CA ASN A 35 -24.08 13.33 7.83
C ASN A 35 -23.65 13.78 9.24
N LYS A 36 -22.33 13.83 9.43
CA LYS A 36 -21.51 14.94 9.94
C LYS A 36 -20.06 14.53 9.72
N ALA A 37 -19.21 15.43 9.24
CA ALA A 37 -17.77 15.26 9.35
C ALA A 37 -17.43 15.09 10.84
N ASN A 38 -17.37 13.84 11.29
CA ASN A 38 -17.12 13.48 12.66
C ASN A 38 -15.62 13.21 12.72
N GLU A 39 -14.86 14.25 13.09
CA GLU A 39 -13.42 14.17 13.41
C GLU A 39 -13.10 13.02 14.39
N GLU A 40 -14.10 12.53 15.14
CA GLU A 40 -13.94 11.46 16.13
C GLU A 40 -13.96 10.03 15.57
N ASN A 41 -14.37 9.79 14.31
CA ASN A 41 -14.47 8.42 13.74
C ASN A 41 -13.43 8.08 12.66
N TYR A 42 -12.54 9.01 12.31
CA TYR A 42 -11.51 8.82 11.28
C TYR A 42 -10.22 8.15 11.77
N LYS A 43 -10.28 7.33 12.83
CA LYS A 43 -9.13 6.53 13.27
C LYS A 43 -9.20 5.13 12.69
N TRP A 44 -8.81 5.00 11.43
CA TRP A 44 -8.37 3.71 10.90
C TRP A 44 -7.00 3.39 11.48
N ASP A 45 -7.01 2.60 12.55
CA ASP A 45 -5.80 2.14 13.21
C ASP A 45 -5.19 0.96 12.43
N VAL A 46 -4.40 1.31 11.41
CA VAL A 46 -3.62 0.36 10.58
C VAL A 46 -2.71 -0.51 11.47
N THR A 47 -2.31 -0.02 12.65
CA THR A 47 -1.37 -0.70 13.56
C THR A 47 -2.04 -1.83 14.36
N ARG A 48 -3.32 -1.67 14.71
CA ARG A 48 -4.11 -2.70 15.41
C ARG A 48 -4.52 -3.85 14.49
N LEU A 49 -4.51 -3.64 13.18
CA LEU A 49 -4.76 -4.67 12.16
C LEU A 49 -3.53 -5.57 11.92
N ASP A 50 -2.31 -5.05 12.07
CA ASP A 50 -1.06 -5.81 11.91
C ASP A 50 -0.82 -6.79 13.08
N MET A 51 -1.15 -6.38 14.31
CA MET A 51 -0.87 -7.17 15.53
C MET A 51 -1.84 -8.33 15.78
N GLN A 52 -2.99 -8.42 15.10
CA GLN A 52 -4.02 -9.44 15.34
C GLN A 52 -3.84 -10.74 14.51
N ASN A 53 -2.76 -10.85 13.75
CA ASN A 53 -2.61 -11.79 12.63
C ASN A 53 -1.67 -12.99 12.88
N GLU A 54 -1.39 -13.35 14.12
CA GLU A 54 -0.61 -14.56 14.45
C GLU A 54 -1.46 -15.84 14.30
N GLU A 55 -1.42 -16.45 13.11
CA GLU A 55 -0.91 -17.83 12.86
C GLU A 55 -1.41 -18.45 11.54
N PRO A 56 -0.47 -18.83 10.64
CA PRO A 56 -0.17 -20.23 10.38
C PRO A 56 1.34 -20.55 10.51
N SER A 57 1.69 -21.82 10.78
CA SER A 57 2.98 -22.32 11.31
C SER A 57 4.22 -21.42 11.14
N ASN A 58 4.78 -21.01 12.27
CA ASN A 58 5.83 -20.00 12.45
C ASN A 58 7.03 -20.05 11.47
N GLU A 59 7.40 -21.23 10.96
CA GLU A 59 8.60 -21.39 10.13
C GLU A 59 8.43 -20.93 8.67
N GLU A 60 7.30 -21.24 8.02
CA GLU A 60 7.12 -20.91 6.59
C GLU A 60 6.91 -19.41 6.39
N GLN A 61 6.15 -18.77 7.28
CA GLN A 61 5.97 -17.33 7.26
C GLN A 61 7.29 -16.60 7.55
N ALA A 62 8.06 -17.05 8.55
CA ALA A 62 9.39 -16.49 8.82
C ALA A 62 10.34 -16.67 7.63
N ARG A 63 10.28 -17.80 6.93
CA ARG A 63 11.06 -18.05 5.70
C ARG A 63 10.68 -17.08 4.59
N ARG A 64 9.39 -16.93 4.30
CA ARG A 64 8.88 -15.98 3.28
C ARG A 64 9.28 -14.55 3.61
N MET A 65 9.10 -14.14 4.86
CA MET A 65 9.45 -12.81 5.34
C MET A 65 10.96 -12.55 5.18
N LYS A 66 11.81 -13.54 5.51
CA LYS A 66 13.26 -13.45 5.31
C LYS A 66 13.65 -13.31 3.83
N VAL A 67 13.03 -14.07 2.94
CA VAL A 67 13.26 -13.97 1.49
C VAL A 67 12.84 -12.60 0.98
N PHE A 68 11.66 -12.12 1.38
CA PHE A 68 11.20 -10.77 1.07
C PHE A 68 12.20 -9.70 1.54
N GLY A 69 12.64 -9.74 2.79
CA GLY A 69 13.63 -8.81 3.31
C GLY A 69 14.98 -8.86 2.59
N GLN A 70 15.40 -10.04 2.09
CA GLN A 70 16.60 -10.16 1.25
C GLN A 70 16.40 -9.48 -0.11
N MET A 71 15.28 -9.73 -0.78
CA MET A 71 14.97 -9.15 -2.08
C MET A 71 14.74 -7.65 -2.00
N PHE A 72 14.01 -7.19 -0.98
CA PHE A 72 13.82 -5.78 -0.71
C PHE A 72 15.18 -5.08 -0.56
N ARG A 73 16.08 -5.62 0.27
CA ARG A 73 17.41 -5.03 0.47
C ARG A 73 18.22 -5.00 -0.81
N SER A 74 18.19 -6.07 -1.61
CA SER A 74 18.94 -6.11 -2.86
C SER A 74 18.45 -5.09 -3.89
N ILE A 75 17.19 -4.66 -3.82
CA ILE A 75 16.63 -3.64 -4.73
C ILE A 75 16.77 -2.25 -4.12
N PHE A 76 16.34 -2.06 -2.87
CA PHE A 76 16.29 -0.76 -2.20
C PHE A 76 17.67 -0.10 -2.06
N PHE A 77 18.69 -0.90 -1.76
CA PHE A 77 20.08 -0.46 -1.62
C PHE A 77 20.91 -0.63 -2.90
N ASP A 78 20.29 -0.94 -4.03
CA ASP A 78 20.98 -0.95 -5.32
C ASP A 78 21.16 0.49 -5.84
N ASP A 79 22.36 1.02 -5.65
CA ASP A 79 22.75 2.34 -6.15
C ASP A 79 23.44 2.27 -7.53
N SER A 80 23.23 1.17 -8.27
CA SER A 80 23.69 1.06 -9.64
C SER A 80 22.91 1.99 -10.57
N LYS A 81 23.57 2.42 -11.65
CA LYS A 81 22.90 3.15 -12.74
C LYS A 81 21.74 2.36 -13.35
N GLU A 82 21.79 1.04 -13.26
CA GLU A 82 20.73 0.16 -13.75
C GLU A 82 19.47 0.32 -12.89
N ALA A 83 19.59 0.31 -11.56
CA ALA A 83 18.46 0.53 -10.66
C ALA A 83 17.91 1.97 -10.75
N GLU A 84 18.76 2.96 -11.02
CA GLU A 84 18.37 4.37 -11.15
C GLU A 84 17.81 4.77 -12.50
N ARG A 85 17.95 3.91 -13.52
CA ARG A 85 17.49 4.26 -14.87
C ARG A 85 15.98 4.49 -14.89
N VAL A 86 15.56 5.48 -15.64
CA VAL A 86 14.14 5.75 -15.91
C VAL A 86 13.64 4.72 -16.92
N ILE A 87 12.63 3.95 -16.54
CA ILE A 87 12.03 2.91 -17.39
C ILE A 87 10.83 3.43 -18.18
N GLY A 88 10.26 4.54 -17.70
CA GLY A 88 9.09 5.16 -18.27
C GLY A 88 8.59 6.33 -17.43
N THR A 89 7.44 6.86 -17.80
CA THR A 89 6.78 7.96 -17.11
C THR A 89 5.31 7.64 -16.84
N ILE A 90 4.78 8.18 -15.73
CA ILE A 90 3.35 8.21 -15.40
C ILE A 90 3.01 9.63 -14.96
N ASP A 91 2.07 10.27 -15.66
CA ASP A 91 1.66 11.67 -15.46
C ASP A 91 2.85 12.65 -15.42
N GLY A 92 3.80 12.47 -16.35
CA GLY A 92 5.02 13.27 -16.43
C GLY A 92 6.05 13.03 -15.31
N LYS A 93 5.78 12.10 -14.37
CA LYS A 93 6.75 11.67 -13.35
C LYS A 93 7.59 10.52 -13.87
N ASP A 94 8.91 10.67 -13.80
CA ASP A 94 9.86 9.60 -14.11
C ASP A 94 9.70 8.43 -13.12
N ILE A 95 9.61 7.23 -13.68
CA ILE A 95 9.57 5.98 -12.92
C ILE A 95 10.91 5.27 -13.10
N THR A 96 11.62 5.04 -11.99
CA THR A 96 12.90 4.31 -12.01
C THR A 96 12.67 2.81 -11.92
N ALA A 97 13.63 2.03 -12.41
CA ALA A 97 13.61 0.58 -12.26
C ALA A 97 13.50 0.17 -10.78
N ARG A 98 14.22 0.84 -9.88
CA ARG A 98 14.18 0.57 -8.42
C ARG A 98 12.79 0.75 -7.83
N ASP A 99 12.13 1.88 -8.08
CA ASP A 99 10.78 2.15 -7.56
C ASP A 99 9.80 1.09 -8.09
N PHE A 100 9.87 0.79 -9.39
CA PHE A 100 8.97 -0.16 -10.00
C PHE A 100 9.16 -1.60 -9.49
N GLU A 101 10.41 -2.06 -9.33
CA GLU A 101 10.72 -3.38 -8.79
C GLU A 101 10.28 -3.52 -7.32
N LEU A 102 10.43 -2.47 -6.50
CA LEU A 102 9.95 -2.49 -5.11
C LEU A 102 8.42 -2.60 -5.04
N ARG A 103 7.71 -1.89 -5.92
CA ARG A 103 6.24 -1.96 -6.01
C ARG A 103 5.78 -3.34 -6.48
N ALA A 104 6.40 -3.89 -7.52
CA ALA A 104 6.12 -5.22 -8.02
C ALA A 104 6.42 -6.32 -6.98
N LEU A 105 7.53 -6.19 -6.23
CA LEU A 105 7.88 -7.10 -5.14
C LEU A 105 6.77 -7.15 -4.08
N LYS A 106 6.28 -5.98 -3.63
CA LYS A 106 5.20 -5.91 -2.63
C LYS A 106 3.92 -6.59 -3.12
N ILE A 107 3.54 -6.31 -4.37
CA ILE A 107 2.34 -6.89 -5.00
C ILE A 107 2.47 -8.42 -5.17
N ARG A 108 3.67 -8.88 -5.56
CA ARG A 108 3.97 -10.32 -5.69
C ARG A 108 3.87 -11.04 -4.36
N GLU A 109 4.40 -10.47 -3.28
CA GLU A 109 4.30 -11.08 -1.95
C GLU A 109 2.88 -11.05 -1.39
N GLY A 110 2.07 -10.09 -1.83
CA GLY A 110 0.62 -10.15 -1.69
C GLY A 110 0.09 -11.44 -2.31
N GLY A 111 0.52 -11.80 -3.52
CA GLY A 111 0.10 -13.01 -4.21
C GLY A 111 -0.62 -12.72 -5.53
N ALA A 112 -0.43 -11.52 -6.09
CA ALA A 112 -0.94 -11.22 -7.42
C ALA A 112 -0.26 -12.10 -8.48
N GLU A 113 -1.06 -12.62 -9.41
CA GLU A 113 -0.58 -13.46 -10.52
C GLU A 113 0.35 -12.68 -11.48
N TYR A 114 0.08 -11.39 -11.69
CA TYR A 114 0.81 -10.53 -12.63
C TYR A 114 1.37 -9.27 -11.93
N PRO A 115 2.40 -9.41 -11.08
CA PRO A 115 2.81 -8.35 -10.17
C PRO A 115 3.30 -7.07 -10.85
N TYR A 116 4.02 -7.18 -11.97
CA TYR A 116 4.50 -6.01 -12.72
C TYR A 116 3.36 -5.25 -13.40
N LYS A 117 2.42 -5.97 -14.03
CA LYS A 117 1.23 -5.34 -14.62
C LYS A 117 0.41 -4.63 -13.56
N THR A 118 0.12 -5.31 -12.44
CA THR A 118 -0.61 -4.72 -11.33
C THR A 118 0.12 -3.51 -10.75
N ALA A 119 1.46 -3.56 -10.62
CA ALA A 119 2.24 -2.42 -10.16
C ALA A 119 2.07 -1.19 -11.06
N TRP A 120 2.15 -1.39 -12.38
CA TRP A 120 2.01 -0.30 -13.35
C TRP A 120 0.62 0.34 -13.28
N GLU A 121 -0.43 -0.47 -13.25
CA GLU A 121 -1.82 0.01 -13.13
C GLU A 121 -2.09 0.68 -11.77
N THR A 122 -1.54 0.16 -10.67
CA THR A 122 -1.63 0.81 -9.36
C THR A 122 -0.97 2.18 -9.36
N MET A 123 0.21 2.32 -9.98
CA MET A 123 0.88 3.63 -10.11
C MET A 123 0.06 4.63 -10.92
N LYS A 124 -0.62 4.16 -11.99
CA LYS A 124 -1.55 4.98 -12.77
C LYS A 124 -2.78 5.39 -11.96
N GLN A 125 -3.34 4.47 -11.17
CA GLN A 125 -4.43 4.77 -10.24
C GLN A 125 -4.03 5.85 -9.23
N GLU A 126 -2.86 5.71 -8.59
CA GLU A 126 -2.33 6.71 -7.64
C GLU A 126 -2.18 8.09 -8.28
N ALA A 127 -1.69 8.16 -9.52
CA ALA A 127 -1.59 9.40 -10.27
C ALA A 127 -2.98 10.00 -10.58
N ALA A 128 -3.95 9.16 -10.94
CA ALA A 128 -5.31 9.58 -11.21
C ALA A 128 -6.02 10.14 -9.98
N GLU A 129 -5.84 9.48 -8.83
CA GLU A 129 -6.34 9.93 -7.52
C GLU A 129 -5.73 11.27 -7.12
N LEU A 130 -4.42 11.43 -7.32
CA LEU A 130 -3.74 12.69 -7.05
C LEU A 130 -4.23 13.84 -7.94
N GLN A 131 -4.43 13.59 -9.23
CA GLN A 131 -5.03 14.60 -10.12
C GLN A 131 -6.46 14.93 -9.69
N TYR A 132 -7.23 13.93 -9.30
CA TYR A 132 -8.61 14.09 -8.89
C TYR A 132 -8.72 14.98 -7.65
N ILE A 133 -7.97 14.69 -6.57
CA ILE A 133 -8.04 15.50 -5.34
C ILE A 133 -7.54 16.94 -5.56
N LYS A 134 -6.56 17.13 -6.45
CA LYS A 134 -6.13 18.48 -6.85
C LYS A 134 -7.22 19.23 -7.59
N LYS A 135 -7.92 18.59 -8.52
CA LYS A 135 -9.06 19.19 -9.24
C LYS A 135 -10.23 19.54 -8.32
N GLN A 136 -10.44 18.75 -7.25
CA GLN A 136 -11.46 19.02 -6.22
C GLN A 136 -11.01 20.03 -5.15
N ASN A 137 -9.75 20.50 -5.19
CA ASN A 137 -9.15 21.34 -4.14
C ASN A 137 -9.15 20.69 -2.74
N CYS A 138 -9.03 19.36 -2.66
CA CYS A 138 -9.00 18.59 -1.41
C CYS A 138 -7.59 18.10 -1.04
N TYR A 139 -6.56 18.46 -1.83
CA TYR A 139 -5.21 17.95 -1.65
C TYR A 139 -4.64 18.25 -0.25
N ASP A 140 -4.74 19.51 0.20
CA ASP A 140 -4.17 19.94 1.49
C ASP A 140 -4.90 19.26 2.66
N ASP A 141 -6.24 19.18 2.62
CA ASP A 141 -7.03 18.49 3.64
C ASP A 141 -6.67 16.99 3.73
N PHE A 142 -6.50 16.34 2.59
CA PHE A 142 -6.14 14.90 2.55
C PHE A 142 -4.70 14.68 3.03
N LEU A 143 -3.79 15.60 2.70
CA LEU A 143 -2.41 15.57 3.16
C LEU A 143 -2.33 15.75 4.68
N ASP A 144 -3.11 16.67 5.25
CA ASP A 144 -3.17 16.90 6.69
C ASP A 144 -3.70 15.68 7.45
N LEU A 145 -4.75 15.03 6.93
CA LEU A 145 -5.26 13.77 7.48
C LEU A 145 -4.23 12.64 7.39
N ALA A 146 -3.59 12.46 6.24
CA ALA A 146 -2.55 11.45 6.08
C ALA A 146 -1.37 11.67 7.06
N ASN A 147 -0.94 12.92 7.22
CA ASN A 147 0.11 13.30 8.16
C ASN A 147 -0.32 13.12 9.62
N GLN A 148 -1.60 13.35 9.95
CA GLN A 148 -2.13 13.04 11.27
C GLN A 148 -2.03 11.54 11.57
N VAL A 149 -2.48 10.68 10.65
CA VAL A 149 -2.38 9.21 10.80
C VAL A 149 -0.91 8.77 10.97
N PHE A 150 0.02 9.38 10.23
CA PHE A 150 1.44 9.08 10.39
C PHE A 150 1.97 9.48 11.76
N ARG A 151 1.59 10.67 12.28
CA ARG A 151 1.95 11.10 13.65
C ARG A 151 1.37 10.16 14.70
N GLU A 152 0.14 9.72 14.55
CA GLU A 152 -0.49 8.75 15.46
C GLU A 152 0.24 7.42 15.44
N THR A 153 0.68 6.96 14.26
CA THR A 153 1.52 5.75 14.11
C THR A 153 2.85 5.91 14.85
N ARG A 154 3.49 7.07 14.77
CA ARG A 154 4.74 7.38 15.51
C ARG A 154 4.51 7.39 17.02
N THR A 155 3.39 7.95 17.48
CA THR A 155 3.00 7.93 18.88
C THR A 155 2.77 6.49 19.36
N ALA A 156 2.02 5.69 18.61
CA ALA A 156 1.77 4.28 18.92
C ALA A 156 3.10 3.50 19.03
N TYR A 157 4.05 3.72 18.13
CA TYR A 157 5.39 3.11 18.24
C TYR A 157 6.12 3.49 19.53
N SER A 158 5.89 4.69 20.06
CA SER A 158 6.51 5.15 21.31
C SER A 158 5.80 4.66 22.58
N GLU A 159 4.52 4.31 22.50
CA GLU A 159 3.66 3.99 23.65
C GLU A 159 3.32 2.50 23.75
N ASP A 160 3.08 1.83 22.62
CA ASP A 160 2.75 0.40 22.56
C ASP A 160 4.04 -0.43 22.41
N LYS A 161 4.25 -1.34 23.36
CA LYS A 161 5.43 -2.22 23.37
C LYS A 161 5.39 -3.25 22.24
N GLN A 162 4.24 -3.88 22.00
CA GLN A 162 4.11 -4.93 20.99
C GLN A 162 4.25 -4.34 19.59
N PHE A 163 3.63 -3.19 19.35
CA PHE A 163 3.77 -2.50 18.06
C PHE A 163 5.20 -2.03 17.80
N ARG A 164 5.91 -1.56 18.83
CA ARG A 164 7.33 -1.21 18.73
C ARG A 164 8.20 -2.40 18.39
N GLU A 165 8.01 -3.54 19.07
CA GLU A 165 8.72 -4.79 18.80
C GLU A 165 8.52 -5.24 17.35
N TYR A 166 7.27 -5.20 16.87
CA TYR A 166 6.95 -5.47 15.47
C TYR A 166 7.68 -4.53 14.50
N CYS A 167 7.64 -3.21 14.72
CA CYS A 167 8.35 -2.25 13.86
C CYS A 167 9.87 -2.48 13.90
N ASP A 168 10.43 -2.82 15.06
CA ASP A 168 11.85 -3.12 15.21
C ASP A 168 12.27 -4.39 14.45
N GLU A 169 11.40 -5.40 14.41
CA GLU A 169 11.61 -6.59 13.58
C GLU A 169 11.54 -6.27 12.09
N GLN A 170 10.56 -5.47 11.65
CA GLN A 170 10.47 -5.02 10.26
C GLN A 170 11.71 -4.21 9.85
N LYS A 171 12.18 -3.29 10.71
CA LYS A 171 13.42 -2.53 10.48
C LYS A 171 14.63 -3.46 10.27
N LYS A 172 14.80 -4.45 11.14
CA LYS A 172 15.89 -5.44 11.02
C LYS A 172 15.76 -6.27 9.74
N LEU A 173 14.55 -6.69 9.41
CA LEU A 173 14.26 -7.50 8.23
C LEU A 173 14.62 -6.76 6.93
N LEU A 174 14.17 -5.51 6.83
CA LEU A 174 14.38 -4.62 5.69
C LEU A 174 15.79 -4.01 5.68
N GLY A 175 16.55 -4.15 6.77
CA GLY A 175 17.89 -3.57 6.92
C GLY A 175 17.90 -2.05 6.90
N LEU A 176 16.81 -1.41 7.34
CA LEU A 176 16.66 0.04 7.33
C LEU A 176 17.14 0.63 8.66
N THR A 177 17.76 1.82 8.58
CA THR A 177 17.95 2.68 9.75
C THR A 177 16.59 3.21 10.21
N ASP A 178 16.50 3.71 11.45
CA ASP A 178 15.24 4.29 11.94
C ASP A 178 14.76 5.42 11.03
N GLU A 179 15.66 6.35 10.65
CA GLU A 179 15.35 7.44 9.72
C GLU A 179 14.81 6.94 8.37
N LYS A 180 15.51 5.99 7.72
CA LYS A 180 15.08 5.45 6.43
C LYS A 180 13.77 4.68 6.52
N TYR A 181 13.55 3.98 7.63
CA TYR A 181 12.30 3.26 7.88
C TYR A 181 11.12 4.22 7.99
N TRP A 182 11.25 5.28 8.80
CA TRP A 182 10.16 6.23 8.99
C TRP A 182 9.88 7.05 7.74
N ALA A 183 10.89 7.43 6.98
CA ALA A 183 10.70 8.08 5.67
C ALA A 183 9.94 7.15 4.70
N PHE A 184 10.32 5.87 4.63
CA PHE A 184 9.62 4.88 3.81
C PHE A 184 8.16 4.67 4.25
N MET A 185 7.92 4.62 5.56
CA MET A 185 6.57 4.46 6.12
C MET A 185 5.70 5.69 5.91
N GLU A 186 6.25 6.90 5.98
CA GLU A 186 5.53 8.15 5.71
C GLU A 186 5.00 8.18 4.28
N GLU A 187 5.86 7.90 3.30
CA GLU A 187 5.49 7.89 1.89
C GLU A 187 4.45 6.79 1.58
N ALA A 188 4.64 5.59 2.14
CA ALA A 188 3.68 4.50 2.00
C ALA A 188 2.33 4.82 2.64
N ASN A 189 2.34 5.44 3.82
CA ASN A 189 1.13 5.88 4.50
C ASN A 189 0.37 6.91 3.67
N GLN A 190 1.04 7.95 3.16
CA GLN A 190 0.39 8.97 2.34
C GLN A 190 -0.32 8.36 1.12
N ARG A 191 0.33 7.45 0.38
CA ARG A 191 -0.30 6.78 -0.76
C ARG A 191 -1.55 5.99 -0.38
N ILE A 192 -1.48 5.20 0.70
CA ILE A 192 -2.59 4.37 1.16
C ILE A 192 -3.75 5.27 1.65
N GLN A 193 -3.44 6.30 2.44
CA GLN A 193 -4.45 7.22 2.95
C GLN A 193 -5.13 7.98 1.81
N PHE A 194 -4.38 8.45 0.80
CA PHE A 194 -4.96 9.12 -0.35
C PHE A 194 -5.91 8.21 -1.11
N HIS A 195 -5.51 6.97 -1.37
CA HIS A 195 -6.38 5.99 -2.02
C HIS A 195 -7.70 5.83 -1.25
N LEU A 196 -7.63 5.52 0.05
CA LEU A 196 -8.81 5.30 0.89
C LEU A 196 -9.72 6.54 0.96
N LEU A 197 -9.13 7.72 1.22
CA LEU A 197 -9.87 8.97 1.32
C LEU A 197 -10.55 9.33 0.00
N VAL A 198 -9.92 9.06 -1.14
CA VAL A 198 -10.52 9.30 -2.46
C VAL A 198 -11.70 8.37 -2.71
N GLN A 199 -11.55 7.08 -2.45
CA GLN A 199 -12.65 6.12 -2.63
C GLN A 199 -13.85 6.48 -1.76
N ASP A 200 -13.60 6.83 -0.49
CA ASP A 200 -14.66 7.27 0.42
C ASP A 200 -15.30 8.57 -0.05
N TYR A 201 -14.52 9.56 -0.47
CA TYR A 201 -15.03 10.83 -0.95
C TYR A 201 -15.91 10.67 -2.20
N ILE A 202 -15.49 9.84 -3.17
CA ILE A 202 -16.28 9.55 -4.36
C ILE A 202 -17.61 8.91 -3.97
N LYS A 203 -17.57 7.92 -3.08
CA LYS A 203 -18.76 7.20 -2.61
C LYS A 203 -19.72 8.11 -1.83
N GLN A 204 -19.20 8.95 -0.93
CA GLN A 204 -20.00 9.85 -0.10
C GLN A 204 -20.72 10.93 -0.92
N ASN A 205 -20.15 11.34 -2.05
CA ASN A 205 -20.68 12.40 -2.90
C ASN A 205 -21.36 11.88 -4.17
N ASP A 206 -21.50 10.56 -4.32
CA ASP A 206 -22.06 9.90 -5.52
C ASP A 206 -21.39 10.38 -6.83
N TYR A 207 -20.06 10.54 -6.78
CA TYR A 207 -19.28 10.93 -7.94
C TYR A 207 -18.95 9.72 -8.82
N PRO A 208 -18.75 9.92 -10.14
CA PRO A 208 -18.27 8.86 -11.01
C PRO A 208 -16.88 8.38 -10.55
N ALA A 209 -16.62 7.09 -10.75
CA ALA A 209 -15.30 6.52 -10.53
C ALA A 209 -14.24 7.24 -11.40
N ILE A 210 -13.02 7.32 -10.88
CA ILE A 210 -11.90 7.95 -11.59
C ILE A 210 -11.57 7.15 -12.85
N ASP A 211 -11.52 7.83 -13.99
CA ASP A 211 -11.09 7.23 -15.25
C ASP A 211 -9.56 7.25 -15.35
N VAL A 212 -8.93 6.12 -15.03
CA VAL A 212 -7.47 5.94 -15.10
C VAL A 212 -6.93 6.11 -16.53
N LYS A 213 -7.78 5.97 -17.56
CA LYS A 213 -7.36 6.14 -18.96
C LYS A 213 -6.96 7.57 -19.30
N THR A 214 -7.31 8.54 -18.46
CA THR A 214 -6.89 9.93 -18.66
C THR A 214 -5.44 10.19 -18.24
N ILE A 215 -4.78 9.22 -17.59
CA ILE A 215 -3.39 9.34 -17.18
C ILE A 215 -2.48 9.03 -18.34
N GLU A 216 -1.63 10.00 -18.67
CA GLU A 216 -0.55 9.83 -19.64
C GLU A 216 0.50 8.89 -19.04
N ASP A 217 0.80 7.79 -19.72
CA ASP A 217 1.85 6.87 -19.34
C ASP A 217 2.68 6.43 -20.55
N SER A 218 3.97 6.21 -20.32
CA SER A 218 4.90 5.76 -21.35
C SER A 218 5.92 4.81 -20.74
N LEU A 219 5.73 3.50 -20.93
CA LEU A 219 6.76 2.51 -20.61
C LEU A 219 7.67 2.34 -21.82
N GLN A 220 8.94 2.71 -21.70
CA GLN A 220 9.88 2.77 -22.83
C GLN A 220 10.91 1.65 -22.80
N ASP A 221 11.29 1.17 -21.62
CA ASP A 221 12.25 0.10 -21.43
C ASP A 221 11.68 -1.26 -21.89
N GLU A 222 12.37 -1.92 -22.83
CA GLU A 222 11.92 -3.19 -23.44
C GLU A 222 11.89 -4.36 -22.45
N GLU A 223 12.79 -4.39 -21.46
CA GLU A 223 12.77 -5.42 -20.42
C GLU A 223 11.47 -5.33 -19.62
N TYR A 224 11.09 -4.11 -19.25
CA TYR A 224 9.88 -3.89 -18.46
C TYR A 224 8.60 -3.97 -19.29
N LYS A 225 8.63 -3.63 -20.58
CA LYS A 225 7.51 -3.93 -21.49
C LYS A 225 7.19 -5.42 -21.54
N ASP A 226 8.21 -6.29 -21.63
CA ASP A 226 8.00 -7.74 -21.59
C ASP A 226 7.36 -8.15 -20.26
N LYS A 227 7.88 -7.67 -19.12
CA LYS A 227 7.33 -7.96 -17.78
C LYS A 227 5.88 -7.48 -17.58
N VAL A 228 5.50 -6.33 -18.17
CA VAL A 228 4.18 -5.70 -17.95
C VAL A 228 3.13 -6.22 -18.94
N PHE A 229 3.50 -6.35 -20.22
CA PHE A 229 2.53 -6.62 -21.29
C PHE A 229 2.56 -8.07 -21.79
N ASN A 230 3.67 -8.79 -21.62
CA ASN A 230 3.78 -10.16 -22.08
C ASN A 230 3.69 -11.13 -20.90
N LYS A 231 2.71 -12.04 -20.97
CA LYS A 231 2.55 -13.13 -20.02
C LYS A 231 3.68 -14.16 -20.22
N LYS A 232 4.78 -14.04 -19.49
CA LYS A 232 5.69 -15.17 -19.27
C LYS A 232 5.70 -15.54 -17.80
#